data_AF-A0A661H1M1-F1
#
_entry.id   AF-A0A661H1M1-F1
#
_cell.length_a   1.000
_cell.length_b   1.000
_cell.length_c   1.000
_cell.angle_alpha   90.00
_cell.angle_beta   90.00
_cell.angle_gamma   90.00
#
_symmetry.space_group_name_H-M   'P 1'
#
loop_
_entity.id
_entity.type
_entity.pdbx_description
1 polymer ?
#
loop_
_entity_poly.entity_id
_entity_poly.type
_entity_poly.pdbx_seq_one_letter_code
_entity_poly.pdbx_strand_id
1 'polypeptide(L)'
;MAKGKGIYNAPWEKSFDRILTPLEEFIHRQTTSGVLLMICAVVALVVANGPLHDEYEHFLHTQISLTFGSHTFSLSIHHWINEALMALFFLIMGLELKRELLVGELSSSRQALLPIMAAIGGMLIPALCYFALNTSGSGAKGWGIPMATDIAFAIGALSLLGPRIPKNLITFLIALAIVDDLGAVAVIAVFYTESIDLQALAYTAACTLGLLFLNLGGVRRSLPYAFVGILLWVFMLASGIHATIAGILVAFVIPIRPKFEPALFISRMQDTTSKMLEAVADNPDIIHNNRFRSLVTSLGDGVQLVQAPAQRAEHTLHLPVAYLVIPIFALANAGIPIDFANFGSYLNHPITLGVLAGLVLGKPLGIAGFTWLVVKLGWADLPVGLNLKHIFGVGLLGGIGFTMSIFIADLAFVGLAQDLLMAKTGILLASTIAGFGGFFWLMFYTRD
;
A
#
# COMPACT_ATOMS: atom_id res chain seq x y z
N MET A 1 36.75 20.32 -19.01
CA MET A 1 36.67 19.68 -17.67
C MET A 1 36.48 18.17 -17.87
N ALA A 2 37.28 17.37 -17.15
CA ALA A 2 37.50 15.94 -17.37
C ALA A 2 36.27 15.05 -17.11
N LYS A 3 35.37 14.91 -18.09
CA LYS A 3 34.34 13.84 -18.09
C LYS A 3 34.93 12.59 -18.74
N GLY A 4 35.23 11.56 -17.94
CA GLY A 4 35.35 10.17 -18.45
C GLY A 4 36.74 9.49 -18.44
N LYS A 5 37.79 10.01 -17.77
CA LYS A 5 39.01 9.20 -17.56
C LYS A 5 38.72 8.10 -16.52
N GLY A 6 38.91 6.83 -16.90
CA GLY A 6 38.80 5.67 -16.00
C GLY A 6 37.43 4.98 -15.93
N ILE A 7 36.44 5.41 -16.71
CA ILE A 7 35.13 4.77 -16.81
C ILE A 7 35.07 4.01 -18.14
N TYR A 8 35.01 2.68 -18.08
CA TYR A 8 34.91 1.81 -19.25
C TYR A 8 33.44 1.45 -19.49
N ASN A 9 32.80 2.09 -20.46
CA ASN A 9 31.46 1.69 -20.90
C ASN A 9 31.59 0.90 -22.21
N ALA A 10 31.04 -0.30 -22.24
CA ALA A 10 30.98 -1.08 -23.47
C ALA A 10 30.10 -0.37 -24.53
N PRO A 11 30.32 -0.61 -25.83
CA PRO A 11 29.56 0.08 -26.89
C PRO A 11 28.05 -0.11 -26.79
N TRP A 12 27.63 -1.32 -26.40
CA TRP A 12 26.22 -1.67 -26.19
C TRP A 12 25.69 -1.17 -24.85
N GLU A 13 26.53 -1.08 -23.83
CA GLU A 13 26.17 -0.57 -22.50
C GLU A 13 25.68 0.88 -22.59
N LYS A 14 26.34 1.74 -23.37
CA LYS A 14 25.83 3.11 -23.60
C LYS A 14 24.47 3.15 -24.29
N SER A 15 24.22 2.23 -25.22
CA SER A 15 22.95 2.14 -25.94
C SER A 15 21.83 1.60 -25.06
N PHE A 16 22.14 0.58 -24.25
CA PHE A 16 21.23 0.02 -23.25
C PHE A 16 20.95 1.02 -22.14
N ASP A 17 21.96 1.68 -21.57
CA ASP A 17 21.80 2.73 -20.56
C ASP A 17 20.88 3.83 -21.08
N ARG A 18 21.02 4.23 -22.35
CA ARG A 18 20.18 5.28 -22.95
C ARG A 18 18.70 4.91 -23.10
N ILE A 19 18.37 3.61 -23.12
CA ILE A 19 16.99 3.09 -23.20
C ILE A 19 16.48 2.70 -21.81
N LEU A 20 17.33 2.08 -21.00
CA LEU A 20 17.02 1.61 -19.65
C LEU A 20 16.90 2.78 -18.67
N THR A 21 17.76 3.79 -18.69
CA THR A 21 17.64 4.92 -17.74
C THR A 21 16.32 5.66 -17.86
N PRO A 22 15.77 5.98 -19.05
CA PRO A 22 14.44 6.58 -19.16
C PRO A 22 13.31 5.64 -18.70
N LEU A 23 13.39 4.35 -19.00
CA LEU A 23 12.41 3.35 -18.57
C LEU A 23 12.44 3.16 -17.05
N GLU A 24 13.63 3.11 -16.48
CA GLU A 24 13.88 2.98 -15.04
C GLU A 24 13.42 4.25 -14.32
N GLU A 25 13.75 5.45 -14.81
CA GLU A 25 13.19 6.70 -14.29
C GLU A 25 11.67 6.75 -14.40
N PHE A 26 11.09 6.23 -15.48
CA PHE A 26 9.65 6.13 -15.66
C PHE A 26 9.02 5.20 -14.61
N ILE A 27 9.60 4.02 -14.38
CA ILE A 27 9.19 3.06 -13.36
C ILE A 27 9.37 3.65 -11.93
N HIS A 28 10.37 4.49 -11.69
CA HIS A 28 10.59 5.08 -10.38
C HIS A 28 9.67 6.26 -10.04
N ARG A 29 8.84 6.74 -10.97
CA ARG A 29 7.87 7.82 -10.71
C ARG A 29 6.57 7.26 -10.14
N GLN A 30 6.13 7.79 -8.99
CA GLN A 30 4.82 7.45 -8.38
C GLN A 30 3.62 7.73 -9.30
N THR A 31 3.72 8.75 -10.17
CA THR A 31 2.69 9.03 -11.20
C THR A 31 2.44 7.85 -12.13
N THR A 32 3.50 7.13 -12.48
CA THR A 32 3.45 6.03 -13.44
C THR A 32 2.68 4.84 -12.89
N SER A 33 2.85 4.53 -11.60
CA SER A 33 2.07 3.50 -10.91
C SER A 33 0.57 3.82 -10.93
N GLY A 34 0.18 5.06 -10.60
CA GLY A 34 -1.22 5.47 -10.64
C GLY A 34 -1.85 5.41 -12.04
N VAL A 35 -1.11 5.79 -13.09
CA VAL A 35 -1.56 5.68 -14.47
C VAL A 35 -1.68 4.21 -14.91
N LEU A 36 -0.70 3.37 -14.59
CA LEU A 36 -0.75 1.94 -14.89
C LEU A 36 -1.96 1.29 -14.23
N LEU A 37 -2.21 1.62 -12.96
CA LEU A 37 -3.35 1.13 -12.21
C LEU A 37 -4.68 1.52 -12.88
N MET A 38 -4.80 2.77 -13.34
CA MET A 38 -5.96 3.24 -14.11
C MET A 38 -6.15 2.47 -15.42
N ILE A 39 -5.06 2.21 -16.16
CA ILE A 39 -5.11 1.40 -17.38
C ILE A 39 -5.61 -0.01 -17.06
N CYS A 40 -5.07 -0.65 -16.02
CA CYS A 40 -5.50 -1.97 -15.56
C CYS A 40 -6.98 -2.00 -15.18
N ALA A 41 -7.48 -0.98 -14.46
CA ALA A 41 -8.88 -0.87 -14.11
C ALA A 41 -9.79 -0.76 -15.35
N VAL A 42 -9.41 0.09 -16.32
CA VAL A 42 -10.15 0.25 -17.58
C VAL A 42 -10.13 -1.04 -18.39
N VAL A 43 -8.98 -1.72 -18.49
CA VAL A 43 -8.86 -3.01 -19.17
C VAL A 43 -9.75 -4.05 -18.51
N ALA A 44 -9.75 -4.15 -17.18
CA ALA A 44 -10.62 -5.06 -16.44
C ALA A 44 -12.11 -4.82 -16.77
N LEU A 45 -12.53 -3.55 -16.79
CA LEU A 45 -13.90 -3.17 -17.12
C LEU A 45 -14.26 -3.52 -18.57
N VAL A 46 -13.35 -3.27 -19.52
CA VAL A 46 -13.56 -3.59 -20.95
C VAL A 46 -13.64 -5.09 -21.17
N VAL A 47 -12.77 -5.88 -20.52
CA VAL A 47 -12.78 -7.35 -20.63
C VAL A 47 -14.05 -7.92 -19.99
N ALA A 48 -14.42 -7.45 -18.80
CA ALA A 48 -15.60 -7.92 -18.08
C ALA A 48 -16.94 -7.55 -18.75
N ASN A 49 -16.96 -6.61 -19.70
CA ASN A 49 -18.15 -6.23 -20.46
C ASN A 49 -18.03 -6.55 -21.96
N GLY A 50 -16.95 -7.22 -22.35
CA GLY A 50 -16.61 -7.52 -23.73
C GLY A 50 -16.91 -8.97 -24.13
N PRO A 51 -16.46 -9.38 -25.33
CA PRO A 51 -16.66 -10.74 -25.82
C PRO A 51 -15.89 -11.80 -25.04
N LEU A 52 -14.89 -11.40 -24.24
CA LEU A 52 -14.08 -12.28 -23.39
C LEU A 52 -14.60 -12.41 -21.95
N HIS A 53 -15.81 -11.89 -21.67
CA HIS A 53 -16.40 -11.91 -20.33
C HIS A 53 -16.44 -13.33 -19.72
N ASP A 54 -16.99 -14.30 -20.46
CA ASP A 54 -17.17 -15.68 -19.96
C ASP A 54 -15.82 -16.35 -19.65
N GLU A 55 -14.81 -16.15 -20.50
CA GLU A 55 -13.46 -16.69 -20.29
C GLU A 55 -12.78 -16.05 -19.07
N TYR A 56 -12.97 -14.74 -18.91
CA TYR A 56 -12.42 -13.97 -17.80
C TYR A 56 -13.05 -14.38 -16.45
N GLU A 57 -14.38 -14.49 -16.37
CA GLU A 57 -15.07 -15.00 -15.18
C GLU A 57 -14.68 -16.44 -14.88
N HIS A 58 -14.66 -17.31 -15.89
CA HIS A 58 -14.27 -18.70 -15.72
C HIS A 58 -12.85 -18.84 -15.16
N PHE A 59 -11.90 -18.05 -15.68
CA PHE A 59 -10.54 -18.02 -15.17
C PHE A 59 -10.50 -17.59 -13.70
N LEU A 60 -11.15 -16.48 -13.34
CA LEU A 60 -11.14 -15.98 -11.95
C LEU A 60 -11.81 -16.93 -10.96
N HIS A 61 -12.86 -17.63 -11.38
CA HIS A 61 -13.60 -18.60 -10.56
C HIS A 61 -13.03 -20.02 -10.60
N THR A 62 -11.97 -20.26 -11.37
CA THR A 62 -11.27 -21.55 -11.40
C THR A 62 -10.76 -21.89 -9.99
N GLN A 63 -11.12 -23.07 -9.48
CA GLN A 63 -10.76 -23.53 -8.15
C GLN A 63 -9.36 -24.14 -8.15
N ILE A 64 -8.49 -23.59 -7.31
CA ILE A 64 -7.18 -24.17 -7.01
C ILE A 64 -7.25 -24.76 -5.61
N SER A 65 -7.18 -26.09 -5.53
CA SER A 65 -7.12 -26.80 -4.26
C SER A 65 -5.69 -27.16 -3.88
N LEU A 66 -5.28 -26.77 -2.67
CA LEU A 66 -4.06 -27.23 -2.04
C LEU A 66 -4.43 -28.23 -0.94
N THR A 67 -4.04 -29.49 -1.13
CA THR A 67 -4.27 -30.55 -0.16
C THR A 67 -2.98 -30.86 0.60
N PHE A 68 -3.01 -30.69 1.92
CA PHE A 68 -1.94 -31.06 2.85
C PHE A 68 -2.46 -32.14 3.81
N GLY A 69 -2.21 -33.41 3.50
CA GLY A 69 -2.71 -34.53 4.29
C GLY A 69 -4.25 -34.59 4.28
N SER A 70 -4.88 -34.42 5.45
CA SER A 70 -6.34 -34.40 5.60
C SER A 70 -6.98 -33.02 5.36
N HIS A 71 -6.20 -31.95 5.31
CA HIS A 71 -6.72 -30.59 5.10
C HIS A 71 -6.69 -30.25 3.61
N THR A 72 -7.84 -29.82 3.08
CA THR A 72 -7.96 -29.35 1.68
C THR A 72 -8.40 -27.90 1.70
N PHE A 73 -7.58 -27.02 1.16
CA PHE A 73 -7.90 -25.61 0.93
C PHE A 73 -8.30 -25.44 -0.52
N SER A 74 -9.60 -25.33 -0.81
CA SER A 74 -10.09 -25.03 -2.16
C SER A 74 -10.51 -23.57 -2.24
N LEU A 75 -9.74 -22.76 -2.96
CA LEU A 75 -9.99 -21.34 -3.14
C LEU A 75 -9.95 -21.02 -4.64
N SER A 76 -10.78 -20.06 -5.08
CA SER A 76 -10.74 -19.58 -6.45
C SER A 76 -9.45 -18.81 -6.73
N ILE A 77 -9.06 -18.69 -8.01
CA ILE A 77 -7.94 -17.83 -8.42
C ILE A 77 -8.14 -16.40 -7.90
N HIS A 78 -9.35 -15.86 -8.02
CA HIS A 78 -9.69 -14.54 -7.48
C HIS A 78 -9.40 -14.43 -5.97
N HIS A 79 -9.78 -15.43 -5.19
CA HIS A 79 -9.56 -15.41 -3.74
C HIS A 79 -8.07 -15.56 -3.37
N TRP A 80 -7.32 -16.42 -4.08
CA TRP A 80 -5.86 -16.52 -3.93
C TRP A 80 -5.15 -15.19 -4.24
N ILE A 81 -5.56 -14.53 -5.34
CA ILE A 81 -5.04 -13.21 -5.71
C ILE A 81 -5.29 -12.24 -4.56
N ASN A 82 -6.52 -12.16 -4.04
CA ASN A 82 -6.87 -11.22 -2.99
C ASN A 82 -6.07 -11.50 -1.70
N GLU A 83 -6.04 -12.73 -1.21
CA GLU A 83 -5.34 -13.04 0.05
C GLU A 83 -3.82 -12.87 -0.05
N ALA A 84 -3.20 -13.31 -1.15
CA ALA A 84 -1.74 -13.28 -1.29
C ALA A 84 -1.22 -11.89 -1.64
N LEU A 85 -1.86 -11.21 -2.59
CA LEU A 85 -1.43 -9.87 -3.01
C LEU A 85 -1.69 -8.84 -1.92
N MET A 86 -2.82 -8.92 -1.22
CA MET A 86 -3.09 -7.98 -0.12
C MET A 86 -2.18 -8.22 1.08
N ALA A 87 -1.77 -9.47 1.37
CA ALA A 87 -0.76 -9.70 2.40
C ALA A 87 0.59 -9.03 2.06
N LEU A 88 1.01 -9.03 0.78
CA LEU A 88 2.21 -8.31 0.33
C LEU A 88 2.03 -6.79 0.36
N PHE A 89 0.86 -6.29 -0.04
CA PHE A 89 0.53 -4.86 0.05
C PHE A 89 0.60 -4.36 1.49
N PHE A 90 -0.07 -5.07 2.42
CA PHE A 90 -0.07 -4.71 3.84
C PHE A 90 1.27 -4.94 4.55
N LEU A 91 2.13 -5.82 4.03
CA LEU A 91 3.52 -5.90 4.48
C LEU A 91 4.26 -4.59 4.20
N ILE A 92 4.12 -4.00 3.00
CA ILE A 92 4.72 -2.70 2.70
C ILE A 92 4.08 -1.60 3.54
N MET A 93 2.75 -1.54 3.59
CA MET A 93 2.05 -0.54 4.41
C MET A 93 2.47 -0.62 5.87
N GLY A 94 2.66 -1.82 6.41
CA GLY A 94 3.17 -2.03 7.76
C GLY A 94 4.61 -1.55 7.95
N LEU A 95 5.48 -1.73 6.94
CA LEU A 95 6.87 -1.26 6.99
C LEU A 95 6.92 0.27 6.98
N GLU A 96 6.11 0.88 6.11
CA GLU A 96 5.98 2.32 5.97
C GLU A 96 5.40 2.95 7.25
N LEU A 97 4.32 2.38 7.78
CA LEU A 97 3.74 2.81 9.06
C LEU A 97 4.76 2.71 10.19
N LYS A 98 5.50 1.61 10.28
CA LYS A 98 6.54 1.44 11.30
C LYS A 98 7.62 2.51 11.16
N ARG A 99 8.03 2.84 9.92
CA ARG A 99 8.99 3.92 9.64
C ARG A 99 8.45 5.27 10.08
N GLU A 100 7.21 5.60 9.74
CA GLU A 100 6.56 6.86 10.09
C GLU A 100 6.40 7.03 11.61
N LEU A 101 5.99 5.98 12.32
CA LEU A 101 5.84 6.00 13.79
C LEU A 101 7.17 6.15 14.53
N LEU A 102 8.26 5.58 14.01
CA LEU A 102 9.53 5.54 14.72
C LEU A 102 10.48 6.67 14.33
N VAL A 103 10.42 7.15 13.08
CA VAL A 103 11.40 8.11 12.52
C VAL A 103 10.74 9.21 11.67
N GLY A 104 9.50 9.04 11.22
CA GLY A 104 8.83 9.99 10.32
C GLY A 104 7.96 11.04 11.00
N GLU A 105 6.97 11.57 10.28
CA GLU A 105 6.10 12.67 10.73
C GLU A 105 5.18 12.26 11.88
N LEU A 106 4.86 10.95 11.98
CA LEU A 106 4.07 10.40 13.07
C LEU A 106 4.87 10.15 14.36
N SER A 107 6.20 10.37 14.34
CA SER A 107 7.05 10.14 15.52
C SER A 107 6.87 11.18 16.62
N SER A 108 6.42 12.40 16.29
CA SER A 108 6.17 13.44 17.27
C SER A 108 4.68 13.56 17.58
N SER A 109 4.31 13.49 18.86
CA SER A 109 2.89 13.44 19.28
C SER A 109 2.07 14.66 18.83
N ARG A 110 2.69 15.83 18.65
CA ARG A 110 2.02 17.05 18.20
C ARG A 110 1.80 17.08 16.68
N GLN A 111 2.73 16.56 15.88
CA GLN A 111 2.57 16.50 14.42
C GLN A 111 1.69 15.32 14.02
N ALA A 112 1.78 14.20 14.74
CA ALA A 112 0.98 13.00 14.49
C ALA A 112 -0.52 13.21 14.77
N LEU A 113 -0.86 14.10 15.70
CA LEU A 113 -2.25 14.29 16.13
C LEU A 113 -3.16 14.73 14.96
N LEU A 114 -2.67 15.61 14.08
CA LEU A 114 -3.50 16.14 13.00
C LEU A 114 -3.87 15.05 11.96
N PRO A 115 -2.92 14.29 11.35
CA PRO A 115 -3.27 13.20 10.45
C PRO A 115 -4.10 12.10 11.13
N ILE A 116 -3.80 11.75 12.39
CA ILE A 116 -4.53 10.70 13.11
C ILE A 116 -5.99 11.11 13.34
N MET A 117 -6.24 12.34 13.80
CA MET A 117 -7.61 12.81 14.03
C MET A 117 -8.37 13.00 12.72
N ALA A 118 -7.68 13.45 11.66
CA ALA A 118 -8.25 13.53 10.32
C ALA A 118 -8.65 12.13 9.79
N ALA A 119 -7.81 11.12 10.01
CA ALA A 119 -8.07 9.73 9.65
C ALA A 119 -9.27 9.16 10.43
N ILE A 120 -9.30 9.35 11.76
CA ILE A 120 -10.43 8.93 12.60
C ILE A 120 -11.74 9.55 12.09
N GLY A 121 -11.75 10.84 11.79
CA GLY A 121 -12.90 11.51 11.17
C GLY A 121 -13.24 10.94 9.78
N GLY A 122 -12.21 10.73 8.96
CA GLY A 122 -12.27 10.14 7.62
C GLY A 122 -12.68 8.67 7.59
N MET A 123 -12.70 7.97 8.72
CA MET A 123 -13.20 6.62 8.85
C MET A 123 -14.61 6.61 9.47
N LEU A 124 -14.79 7.35 10.56
CA LEU A 124 -16.03 7.33 11.35
C LEU A 124 -17.20 7.96 10.61
N ILE A 125 -17.01 9.12 9.98
CA ILE A 125 -18.12 9.81 9.28
C ILE A 125 -18.61 9.01 8.06
N PRO A 126 -17.74 8.49 7.16
CA PRO A 126 -18.20 7.64 6.07
C PRO A 126 -18.95 6.39 6.52
N ALA A 127 -18.46 5.71 7.55
CA ALA A 127 -19.11 4.53 8.13
C ALA A 127 -20.53 4.87 8.63
N LEU A 128 -20.68 5.98 9.35
CA LEU A 128 -21.98 6.45 9.82
C LEU A 128 -22.91 6.85 8.67
N CYS A 129 -22.40 7.52 7.64
CA CYS A 129 -23.18 7.88 6.45
C CYS A 129 -23.72 6.62 5.74
N TYR A 130 -22.89 5.59 5.58
CA TYR A 130 -23.34 4.32 5.00
C TYR A 130 -24.37 3.63 5.88
N PHE A 131 -24.08 3.53 7.19
CA PHE A 131 -24.94 2.84 8.14
C PHE A 131 -26.32 3.50 8.25
N ALA A 132 -26.40 4.82 8.19
CA ALA A 132 -27.68 5.55 8.20
C ALA A 132 -28.60 5.18 7.03
N LEU A 133 -28.04 4.77 5.90
CA LEU A 133 -28.78 4.32 4.71
C LEU A 133 -29.00 2.80 4.68
N ASN A 134 -28.20 2.03 5.42
CA ASN A 134 -28.22 0.57 5.46
C ASN A 134 -28.28 0.06 6.90
N THR A 135 -29.34 0.42 7.63
CA THR A 135 -29.51 0.10 9.06
C THR A 135 -29.86 -1.36 9.33
N SER A 136 -30.31 -2.10 8.31
CA SER A 136 -30.80 -3.48 8.44
C SER A 136 -30.59 -4.28 7.16
N GLY A 137 -30.78 -5.59 7.24
CA GLY A 137 -30.62 -6.51 6.10
C GLY A 137 -29.16 -6.90 5.86
N SER A 138 -28.92 -7.56 4.72
CA SER A 138 -27.58 -8.01 4.32
C SER A 138 -26.61 -6.84 4.10
N GLY A 139 -27.12 -5.70 3.60
CA GLY A 139 -26.35 -4.48 3.36
C GLY A 139 -25.68 -3.87 4.61
N ALA A 140 -26.18 -4.15 5.82
CA ALA A 140 -25.60 -3.62 7.06
C ALA A 140 -24.15 -4.09 7.29
N LYS A 141 -23.77 -5.26 6.74
CA LYS A 141 -22.38 -5.76 6.81
C LYS A 141 -21.38 -4.86 6.06
N GLY A 142 -21.83 -4.05 5.11
CA GLY A 142 -20.95 -3.21 4.27
C GLY A 142 -20.48 -1.90 4.89
N TRP A 143 -20.72 -1.65 6.18
CA TRP A 143 -20.39 -0.36 6.82
C TRP A 143 -18.90 0.01 6.78
N GLY A 144 -18.00 -0.99 6.69
CA GLY A 144 -16.56 -0.78 6.57
C GLY A 144 -16.10 -0.30 5.19
N ILE A 145 -16.91 -0.48 4.14
CA ILE A 145 -16.53 -0.22 2.75
C ILE A 145 -16.07 1.22 2.48
N PRO A 146 -16.79 2.28 2.91
CA PRO A 146 -16.42 3.65 2.59
C PRO A 146 -15.33 4.22 3.53
N MET A 147 -14.74 3.40 4.40
CA MET A 147 -13.67 3.83 5.33
C MET A 147 -12.30 3.86 4.67
N ALA A 148 -12.08 3.04 3.65
CA ALA A 148 -10.79 2.88 2.99
C ALA A 148 -10.48 3.99 1.97
N THR A 149 -9.19 4.20 1.72
CA THR A 149 -8.66 5.12 0.71
C THR A 149 -7.62 4.38 -0.14
N ASP A 150 -7.73 4.42 -1.46
CA ASP A 150 -6.70 3.93 -2.37
C ASP A 150 -5.59 4.97 -2.53
N ILE A 151 -4.50 4.78 -1.77
CA ILE A 151 -3.35 5.68 -1.74
C ILE A 151 -2.72 5.86 -3.14
N ALA A 152 -2.68 4.82 -3.98
CA ALA A 152 -2.02 4.87 -5.27
C ALA A 152 -2.79 5.76 -6.25
N PHE A 153 -4.12 5.65 -6.27
CA PHE A 153 -4.96 6.56 -7.04
C PHE A 153 -4.99 7.98 -6.49
N ALA A 154 -5.08 8.13 -5.15
CA ALA A 154 -5.13 9.46 -4.54
C ALA A 154 -3.85 10.25 -4.81
N ILE A 155 -2.68 9.62 -4.66
CA ILE A 155 -1.38 10.23 -5.00
C ILE A 155 -1.24 10.39 -6.52
N GLY A 156 -1.70 9.42 -7.31
CA GLY A 156 -1.74 9.53 -8.78
C GLY A 156 -2.49 10.78 -9.25
N ALA A 157 -3.71 10.99 -8.75
CA ALA A 157 -4.52 12.16 -9.05
C ALA A 157 -3.88 13.46 -8.55
N LEU A 158 -3.33 13.47 -7.33
CA LEU A 158 -2.67 14.64 -6.76
C LEU A 158 -1.40 15.03 -7.53
N SER A 159 -0.62 14.05 -7.98
CA SER A 159 0.63 14.26 -8.70
C SER A 159 0.44 14.77 -10.14
N LEU A 160 -0.73 14.53 -10.75
CA LEU A 160 -1.11 15.15 -12.03
C LEU A 160 -1.26 16.68 -11.94
N LEU A 161 -1.51 17.23 -10.76
CA LEU A 161 -1.53 18.68 -10.53
C LEU A 161 -0.13 19.30 -10.49
N GLY A 162 0.92 18.46 -10.46
CA GLY A 162 2.31 18.85 -10.63
C GLY A 162 2.82 19.82 -9.55
N PRO A 163 3.57 20.87 -9.92
CA PRO A 163 4.21 21.77 -8.95
C PRO A 163 3.24 22.71 -8.21
N ARG A 164 1.94 22.71 -8.55
CA ARG A 164 0.93 23.55 -7.88
C ARG A 164 0.64 23.10 -6.45
N ILE A 165 0.91 21.83 -6.14
CA ILE A 165 0.60 21.25 -4.85
C ILE A 165 1.76 21.47 -3.87
N PRO A 166 1.51 22.05 -2.68
CA PRO A 166 2.51 22.11 -1.63
C PRO A 166 2.98 20.71 -1.24
N LYS A 167 4.30 20.51 -1.09
CA LYS A 167 4.87 19.20 -0.69
C LYS A 167 4.25 18.64 0.59
N ASN A 168 3.98 19.53 1.56
CA ASN A 168 3.35 19.18 2.83
C ASN A 168 1.94 18.58 2.66
N LEU A 169 1.23 18.86 1.54
CA LEU A 169 -0.07 18.27 1.26
C LEU A 169 0.08 16.80 0.85
N ILE A 170 1.13 16.46 0.10
CA ILE A 170 1.44 15.09 -0.29
C ILE A 170 1.79 14.28 0.95
N THR A 171 2.66 14.80 1.82
CA THR A 171 3.01 14.09 3.05
C THR A 171 1.83 13.90 3.98
N PHE A 172 0.97 14.93 4.10
CA PHE A 172 -0.29 14.82 4.85
C PHE A 172 -1.22 13.73 4.29
N LEU A 173 -1.40 13.66 2.97
CA LEU A 173 -2.23 12.63 2.33
C LEU A 173 -1.65 11.22 2.56
N ILE A 174 -0.33 11.06 2.45
CA ILE A 174 0.34 9.78 2.72
C ILE A 174 0.10 9.35 4.17
N ALA A 175 0.35 10.24 5.13
CA ALA A 175 0.15 9.95 6.55
C ALA A 175 -1.32 9.61 6.87
N LEU A 176 -2.26 10.38 6.31
CA LEU A 176 -3.70 10.12 6.43
C LEU A 176 -4.06 8.74 5.89
N ALA A 177 -3.65 8.42 4.66
CA ALA A 177 -3.98 7.15 4.00
C ALA A 177 -3.39 5.94 4.75
N ILE A 178 -2.15 6.06 5.27
CA ILE A 178 -1.54 5.00 6.08
C ILE A 178 -2.37 4.71 7.34
N VAL A 179 -2.83 5.75 8.05
CA VAL A 179 -3.62 5.59 9.27
C VAL A 179 -5.02 5.04 8.93
N ASP A 180 -5.66 5.54 7.87
CA ASP A 180 -6.95 5.04 7.37
C ASP A 180 -6.86 3.54 7.01
N ASP A 181 -5.84 3.12 6.26
CA ASP A 181 -5.68 1.74 5.83
C ASP A 181 -5.41 0.79 7.01
N LEU A 182 -4.58 1.20 7.97
CA LEU A 182 -4.37 0.42 9.19
C LEU A 182 -5.65 0.31 10.00
N GLY A 183 -6.38 1.42 10.13
CA GLY A 183 -7.65 1.46 10.83
C GLY A 183 -8.68 0.55 10.17
N ALA A 184 -8.75 0.55 8.84
CA ALA A 184 -9.59 -0.35 8.07
C ALA A 184 -9.22 -1.81 8.31
N VAL A 185 -7.92 -2.17 8.30
CA VAL A 185 -7.49 -3.54 8.63
C VAL A 185 -7.84 -3.95 10.05
N ALA A 186 -7.69 -3.04 11.03
CA ALA A 186 -8.09 -3.33 12.40
C ALA A 186 -9.59 -3.60 12.51
N VAL A 187 -10.41 -2.85 11.76
CA VAL A 187 -11.87 -3.10 11.67
C VAL A 187 -12.15 -4.44 11.01
N ILE A 188 -11.49 -4.76 9.89
CA ILE A 188 -11.61 -6.04 9.21
C ILE A 188 -11.33 -7.20 10.18
N ALA A 189 -10.21 -7.13 10.90
CA ALA A 189 -9.78 -8.13 11.85
C ALA A 189 -10.82 -8.43 12.94
N VAL A 190 -11.51 -7.39 13.43
CA VAL A 190 -12.43 -7.51 14.57
C VAL A 190 -13.85 -7.87 14.13
N PHE A 191 -14.33 -7.31 13.02
CA PHE A 191 -15.75 -7.37 12.66
C PHE A 191 -16.10 -8.36 11.54
N TYR A 192 -15.12 -8.78 10.74
CA TYR A 192 -15.36 -9.65 9.58
C TYR A 192 -14.81 -11.07 9.76
N THR A 193 -14.40 -11.43 10.97
CA THR A 193 -13.87 -12.76 11.30
C THR A 193 -15.04 -13.71 11.63
N GLU A 194 -15.31 -14.70 10.77
CA GLU A 194 -16.50 -15.55 10.89
C GLU A 194 -16.33 -16.77 11.80
N SER A 195 -15.22 -17.49 11.71
CA SER A 195 -14.97 -18.72 12.47
C SER A 195 -13.51 -18.86 12.83
N ILE A 196 -13.21 -19.26 14.06
CA ILE A 196 -11.83 -19.40 14.55
C ILE A 196 -11.52 -20.89 14.73
N ASP A 197 -10.56 -21.40 13.96
CA ASP A 197 -9.96 -22.71 14.23
C ASP A 197 -8.86 -22.57 15.30
N LEU A 198 -9.07 -23.20 16.45
CA LEU A 198 -8.16 -23.12 17.61
C LEU A 198 -6.78 -23.72 17.33
N GLN A 199 -6.68 -24.75 16.49
CA GLN A 199 -5.42 -25.41 16.19
C GLN A 199 -4.57 -24.54 15.26
N ALA A 200 -5.16 -24.01 14.19
CA ALA A 200 -4.51 -23.06 13.30
C ALA A 200 -4.16 -21.74 14.02
N LEU A 201 -4.97 -21.31 14.99
CA LEU A 201 -4.64 -20.18 15.86
C LEU A 201 -3.39 -20.43 16.70
N ALA A 202 -3.23 -21.64 17.25
CA ALA A 202 -2.03 -22.02 18.00
C ALA A 202 -0.78 -22.00 17.10
N TYR A 203 -0.86 -22.48 15.86
CA TYR A 203 0.24 -22.38 14.89
C TYR A 203 0.56 -20.93 14.49
N THR A 204 -0.47 -20.09 14.35
CA THR A 204 -0.33 -18.65 14.10
C THR A 204 0.43 -17.97 15.24
N ALA A 205 0.06 -18.27 16.50
CA ALA A 205 0.75 -17.76 17.68
C ALA A 205 2.21 -18.24 17.75
N ALA A 206 2.46 -19.52 17.46
CA ALA A 206 3.80 -20.09 17.42
C ALA A 206 4.69 -19.43 16.36
N CYS A 207 4.17 -19.17 15.15
CA CYS A 207 4.91 -18.47 14.10
C CYS A 207 5.21 -17.01 14.49
N THR A 208 4.24 -16.33 15.10
CA THR A 208 4.41 -14.96 15.61
C THR A 208 5.50 -14.90 16.68
N LEU A 209 5.50 -15.83 17.63
CA LEU A 209 6.58 -15.97 18.62
C LEU A 209 7.92 -16.27 17.95
N GLY A 210 7.94 -17.14 16.93
CA GLY A 210 9.13 -17.42 16.12
C GLY A 210 9.73 -16.15 15.48
N LEU A 211 8.89 -15.31 14.88
CA LEU A 211 9.31 -14.00 14.34
C LEU A 211 9.90 -13.11 15.44
N LEU A 212 9.27 -13.05 16.61
CA LEU A 212 9.76 -12.27 17.75
C LEU A 212 11.10 -12.80 18.25
N PHE A 213 11.30 -14.11 18.34
CA PHE A 213 12.58 -14.70 18.69
C PHE A 213 13.68 -14.39 17.67
N LEU A 214 13.37 -14.34 16.36
CA LEU A 214 14.31 -13.91 15.33
C LEU A 214 14.75 -12.45 15.54
N ASN A 215 13.80 -11.56 15.86
CA ASN A 215 14.09 -10.15 16.13
C ASN A 215 14.92 -9.99 17.42
N LEU A 216 14.47 -10.58 18.53
CA LEU A 216 15.17 -10.54 19.81
C LEU A 216 16.55 -11.21 19.76
N GLY A 217 16.69 -12.26 18.95
CA GLY A 217 17.97 -12.91 18.65
C GLY A 217 18.91 -12.08 17.76
N GLY A 218 18.48 -10.89 17.31
CA GLY A 218 19.31 -9.97 16.53
C GLY A 218 19.48 -10.38 15.07
N VAL A 219 18.63 -11.25 14.53
CA VAL A 219 18.68 -11.65 13.11
C VAL A 219 18.27 -10.47 12.24
N ARG A 220 19.21 -9.91 11.47
CA ARG A 220 18.99 -8.74 10.59
C ARG A 220 18.70 -9.08 9.13
N ARG A 221 18.83 -10.35 8.74
CA ARG A 221 18.52 -10.80 7.37
C ARG A 221 17.00 -10.86 7.20
N SER A 222 16.48 -10.41 6.06
CA SER A 222 15.03 -10.41 5.78
C SER A 222 14.46 -11.79 5.45
N LEU A 223 15.25 -12.69 4.83
CA LEU A 223 14.79 -14.00 4.36
C LEU A 223 14.14 -14.88 5.45
N PRO A 224 14.68 -15.00 6.68
CA PRO A 224 14.01 -15.75 7.74
C PRO A 224 12.63 -15.21 8.11
N TYR A 225 12.48 -13.87 8.14
CA TYR A 225 11.17 -13.24 8.40
C TYR A 225 10.18 -13.50 7.27
N ALA A 226 10.64 -13.47 6.01
CA ALA A 226 9.80 -13.81 4.87
C ALA A 226 9.33 -15.27 4.92
N PHE A 227 10.22 -16.20 5.24
CA PHE A 227 9.87 -17.63 5.33
C PHE A 227 8.84 -17.90 6.45
N VAL A 228 9.11 -17.41 7.67
CA VAL A 228 8.17 -17.57 8.78
C VAL A 228 6.89 -16.76 8.54
N GLY A 229 6.97 -15.64 7.84
CA GLY A 229 5.82 -14.83 7.42
C GLY A 229 4.89 -15.56 6.45
N ILE A 230 5.43 -16.33 5.49
CA ILE A 230 4.62 -17.18 4.60
C ILE A 230 3.91 -18.27 5.41
N LEU A 231 4.61 -18.92 6.36
CA LEU A 231 3.98 -19.90 7.25
C LEU A 231 2.87 -19.26 8.10
N LEU A 232 3.14 -18.09 8.67
CA LEU A 232 2.15 -17.31 9.42
C LEU A 232 0.92 -17.03 8.56
N TRP A 233 1.11 -16.57 7.33
CA TRP A 233 0.01 -16.30 6.39
C TRP A 233 -0.84 -17.54 6.10
N VAL A 234 -0.22 -18.69 5.82
CA VAL A 234 -0.95 -19.95 5.61
C VAL A 234 -1.76 -20.36 6.84
N PHE A 235 -1.18 -20.25 8.04
CA PHE A 235 -1.90 -20.60 9.27
C PHE A 235 -3.00 -19.60 9.62
N MET A 236 -2.83 -18.32 9.29
CA MET A 236 -3.88 -17.32 9.46
C MET A 236 -5.06 -17.63 8.54
N LEU A 237 -4.79 -17.89 7.26
CA LEU A 237 -5.80 -18.33 6.29
C LEU A 237 -6.57 -19.57 6.78
N ALA A 238 -5.86 -20.53 7.38
CA ALA A 238 -6.48 -21.72 7.98
C ALA A 238 -7.26 -21.44 9.26
N SER A 239 -6.87 -20.44 10.04
CA SER A 239 -7.49 -20.10 11.32
C SER A 239 -8.79 -19.32 11.19
N GLY A 240 -9.10 -18.83 9.98
CA GLY A 240 -10.22 -17.92 9.72
C GLY A 240 -9.96 -16.47 10.14
N ILE A 241 -8.78 -16.17 10.70
CA ILE A 241 -8.30 -14.79 10.80
C ILE A 241 -7.82 -14.34 9.42
N HIS A 242 -8.16 -13.10 9.04
CA HIS A 242 -7.72 -12.49 7.79
C HIS A 242 -6.21 -12.60 7.57
N ALA A 243 -5.80 -13.27 6.50
CA ALA A 243 -4.39 -13.56 6.25
C ALA A 243 -3.59 -12.29 5.92
N THR A 244 -4.25 -11.21 5.49
CA THR A 244 -3.66 -9.88 5.26
C THR A 244 -2.95 -9.30 6.48
N ILE A 245 -3.42 -9.60 7.68
CA ILE A 245 -2.81 -9.15 8.95
C ILE A 245 -1.40 -9.75 9.13
N ALA A 246 -1.12 -10.91 8.54
CA ALA A 246 0.20 -11.52 8.57
C ALA A 246 1.29 -10.58 8.03
N GLY A 247 0.98 -9.85 6.95
CA GLY A 247 1.89 -8.86 6.36
C GLY A 247 2.27 -7.77 7.35
N ILE A 248 1.26 -7.21 8.05
CA ILE A 248 1.48 -6.18 9.07
C ILE A 248 2.30 -6.72 10.24
N LEU A 249 1.96 -7.91 10.74
CA LEU A 249 2.71 -8.53 11.85
C LEU A 249 4.19 -8.72 11.48
N VAL A 250 4.47 -9.27 10.29
CA VAL A 250 5.84 -9.44 9.81
C VAL A 250 6.55 -8.09 9.70
N ALA A 251 5.90 -7.07 9.14
CA ALA A 251 6.47 -5.72 9.03
C ALA A 251 6.88 -5.14 10.40
N PHE A 252 6.00 -5.25 11.39
CA PHE A 252 6.25 -4.77 12.74
C PHE A 252 7.35 -5.53 13.46
N VAL A 253 7.60 -6.79 13.08
CA VAL A 253 8.68 -7.59 13.66
C VAL A 253 10.02 -7.42 12.93
N ILE A 254 10.07 -7.04 11.65
CA ILE A 254 11.35 -6.80 10.93
C ILE A 254 12.14 -5.65 11.59
N PRO A 255 13.44 -5.82 11.92
CA PRO A 255 14.22 -4.79 12.63
C PRO A 255 14.40 -3.48 11.85
N ILE A 256 14.29 -2.33 12.53
CA ILE A 256 14.49 -0.99 11.95
C ILE A 256 15.80 -0.31 12.37
N ARG A 257 16.60 -0.93 13.24
CA ARG A 257 17.87 -0.34 13.70
C ARG A 257 19.03 -0.73 12.77
N PRO A 258 19.83 0.24 12.28
CA PRO A 258 21.00 -0.04 11.46
C PRO A 258 22.12 -0.70 12.29
N LYS A 259 23.10 -1.31 11.63
CA LYS A 259 24.22 -1.99 12.32
C LYS A 259 25.26 -1.02 12.86
N PHE A 260 25.55 0.04 12.11
CA PHE A 260 26.67 0.93 12.38
C PHE A 260 26.19 2.29 12.87
N GLU A 261 26.92 2.86 13.82
CA GLU A 261 26.81 4.27 14.15
C GLU A 261 27.46 5.12 13.04
N PRO A 262 26.94 6.33 12.75
CA PRO A 262 27.43 7.17 11.66
C PRO A 262 28.94 7.44 11.73
N ALA A 263 29.46 7.81 12.91
CA ALA A 263 30.87 8.14 13.09
C ALA A 263 31.80 6.93 12.82
N LEU A 264 31.43 5.75 13.34
CA LEU A 264 32.18 4.51 13.11
C LEU A 264 32.16 4.10 11.64
N PHE A 265 31.00 4.26 10.96
CA PHE A 265 30.89 3.96 9.54
C PHE A 265 31.80 4.86 8.70
N ILE A 266 31.80 6.17 8.95
CA ILE A 266 32.67 7.13 8.23
C ILE A 266 34.15 6.79 8.45
N SER A 267 34.55 6.53 9.70
CA SER A 267 35.93 6.14 10.01
C SER A 267 36.35 4.87 9.26
N ARG A 268 35.46 3.85 9.22
CA ARG A 268 35.71 2.61 8.50
C ARG A 268 35.76 2.79 6.98
N MET A 269 34.94 3.69 6.42
CA MET A 269 35.00 4.05 5.01
C MET A 269 36.32 4.71 4.65
N GLN A 270 36.80 5.64 5.48
CA GLN A 270 38.08 6.31 5.25
C GLN A 270 39.25 5.32 5.27
N ASP A 271 39.30 4.43 6.26
CA ASP A 271 40.32 3.36 6.36
C ASP A 271 40.25 2.34 5.21
N THR A 272 39.04 1.97 4.77
CA THR A 272 38.90 1.07 3.62
C THR A 272 39.35 1.76 2.33
N THR A 273 39.04 3.06 2.18
CA THR A 273 39.43 3.86 1.00
C THR A 273 40.95 4.06 0.96
N SER A 274 41.61 4.32 2.09
CA SER A 274 43.08 4.42 2.13
C SER A 274 43.74 3.10 1.72
N LYS A 275 43.25 1.96 2.24
CA LYS A 275 43.73 0.63 1.85
C LYS A 275 43.50 0.30 0.38
N MET A 276 42.41 0.81 -0.20
CA MET A 276 42.16 0.69 -1.65
C MET A 276 43.18 1.48 -2.45
N LEU A 277 43.52 2.70 -2.02
CA LEU A 277 44.54 3.53 -2.67
C LEU A 277 45.91 2.84 -2.64
N GLU A 278 46.30 2.26 -1.52
CA GLU A 278 47.52 1.44 -1.40
C GLU A 278 47.48 0.25 -2.35
N ALA A 279 46.38 -0.52 -2.37
CA ALA A 279 46.26 -1.69 -3.23
C ALA A 279 46.36 -1.34 -4.72
N VAL A 280 45.78 -0.21 -5.15
CA VAL A 280 45.88 0.27 -6.54
C VAL A 280 47.29 0.74 -6.88
N ALA A 281 48.02 1.32 -5.92
CA ALA A 281 49.42 1.70 -6.11
C ALA A 281 50.31 0.46 -6.33
N ASP A 282 50.03 -0.66 -5.66
CA ASP A 282 50.74 -1.93 -5.84
C ASP A 282 50.44 -2.57 -7.22
N ASN A 283 49.15 -2.65 -7.59
CA ASN A 283 48.73 -3.18 -8.87
C ASN A 283 47.45 -2.46 -9.37
N PRO A 284 47.52 -1.69 -10.46
CA PRO A 284 46.38 -0.92 -10.95
C PRO A 284 45.31 -1.78 -11.65
N ASP A 285 45.59 -3.04 -11.96
CA ASP A 285 44.63 -3.94 -12.62
C ASP A 285 43.57 -4.47 -11.63
N ILE A 286 42.34 -3.99 -11.79
CA ILE A 286 41.19 -4.36 -10.94
C ILE A 286 40.92 -5.87 -10.96
N ILE A 287 41.08 -6.56 -12.09
CA ILE A 287 40.69 -7.96 -12.24
C ILE A 287 41.65 -8.87 -11.47
N HIS A 288 42.94 -8.61 -11.60
CA HIS A 288 44.01 -9.42 -11.00
C HIS A 288 44.37 -8.98 -9.57
N ASN A 289 43.94 -7.79 -9.15
CA ASN A 289 44.17 -7.29 -7.80
C ASN A 289 43.13 -7.83 -6.80
N ASN A 290 43.38 -9.03 -6.28
CA ASN A 290 42.53 -9.69 -5.27
C ASN A 290 42.36 -8.85 -3.98
N ARG A 291 43.39 -8.07 -3.60
CA ARG A 291 43.33 -7.18 -2.41
C ARG A 291 42.33 -6.05 -2.64
N PHE A 292 42.40 -5.38 -3.79
CA PHE A 292 41.45 -4.33 -4.15
C PHE A 292 40.02 -4.89 -4.25
N ARG A 293 39.82 -6.02 -4.93
CA ARG A 293 38.49 -6.65 -5.08
C ARG A 293 37.86 -7.00 -3.74
N SER A 294 38.60 -7.59 -2.82
CA SER A 294 38.06 -7.95 -1.49
C SER A 294 37.70 -6.72 -0.64
N LEU A 295 38.46 -5.62 -0.76
CA LEU A 295 38.12 -4.34 -0.13
C LEU A 295 36.85 -3.74 -0.74
N VAL A 296 36.67 -3.80 -2.07
CA VAL A 296 35.46 -3.32 -2.74
C VAL A 296 34.23 -4.12 -2.31
N THR A 297 34.33 -5.45 -2.26
CA THR A 297 33.23 -6.29 -1.75
C THR A 297 32.92 -5.98 -0.28
N SER A 298 33.95 -5.84 0.57
CA SER A 298 33.76 -5.49 1.98
C SER A 298 33.14 -4.11 2.18
N LEU A 299 33.49 -3.15 1.32
CA LEU A 299 32.86 -1.83 1.30
C LEU A 299 31.38 -1.95 0.91
N GLY A 300 31.06 -2.73 -0.14
CA GLY A 300 29.69 -3.01 -0.56
C GLY A 300 28.84 -3.63 0.55
N ASP A 301 29.36 -4.68 1.21
CA ASP A 301 28.72 -5.32 2.35
C ASP A 301 28.53 -4.35 3.53
N GLY A 302 29.54 -3.51 3.78
CA GLY A 302 29.51 -2.48 4.82
C GLY A 302 28.42 -1.43 4.58
N VAL A 303 28.34 -0.90 3.35
CA VAL A 303 27.31 0.06 2.93
C VAL A 303 25.90 -0.52 3.10
N GLN A 304 25.71 -1.77 2.70
CA GLN A 304 24.43 -2.48 2.84
C GLN A 304 23.96 -2.64 4.30
N LEU A 305 24.87 -2.64 5.26
CA LEU A 305 24.58 -2.81 6.70
C LEU A 305 24.29 -1.48 7.41
N VAL A 306 24.52 -0.34 6.77
CA VAL A 306 24.14 0.98 7.27
C VAL A 306 22.65 1.23 7.14
N GLN A 307 22.01 0.64 6.13
CA GLN A 307 20.56 0.72 5.98
C GLN A 307 19.87 -0.26 6.93
N ALA A 308 18.76 0.17 7.52
CA ALA A 308 17.94 -0.68 8.37
C ALA A 308 17.31 -1.83 7.55
N PRO A 309 17.19 -3.05 8.09
CA PRO A 309 16.55 -4.17 7.39
C PRO A 309 15.12 -3.87 6.92
N ALA A 310 14.32 -3.19 7.73
CA ALA A 310 12.97 -2.75 7.38
C ALA A 310 12.97 -1.80 6.16
N GLN A 311 13.84 -0.78 6.18
CA GLN A 311 13.97 0.19 5.09
C GLN A 311 14.45 -0.48 3.79
N ARG A 312 15.38 -1.45 3.89
CA ARG A 312 15.80 -2.26 2.74
C ARG A 312 14.63 -3.06 2.17
N ALA A 313 13.88 -3.74 3.03
CA ALA A 313 12.73 -4.55 2.62
C ALA A 313 11.68 -3.67 1.91
N GLU A 314 11.33 -2.53 2.50
CA GLU A 314 10.42 -1.53 1.95
C GLU A 314 10.86 -1.10 0.54
N HIS A 315 12.10 -0.64 0.38
CA HIS A 315 12.63 -0.22 -0.92
C HIS A 315 12.61 -1.36 -1.96
N THR A 316 12.94 -2.59 -1.56
CA THR A 316 12.94 -3.73 -2.48
C THR A 316 11.54 -4.17 -2.89
N LEU A 317 10.55 -4.03 -2.02
CA LEU A 317 9.18 -4.48 -2.25
C LEU A 317 8.31 -3.42 -2.93
N HIS A 318 8.62 -2.13 -2.75
CA HIS A 318 7.82 -1.02 -3.27
C HIS A 318 7.54 -1.13 -4.77
N LEU A 319 8.58 -1.38 -5.59
CA LEU A 319 8.43 -1.50 -7.03
C LEU A 319 7.60 -2.74 -7.45
N PRO A 320 7.91 -3.97 -7.00
CA PRO A 320 7.05 -5.12 -7.25
C PRO A 320 5.60 -4.90 -6.86
N VAL A 321 5.34 -4.28 -5.69
CA VAL A 321 3.96 -4.07 -5.26
C VAL A 321 3.24 -3.05 -6.16
N ALA A 322 3.87 -1.92 -6.44
CA ALA A 322 3.29 -0.88 -7.28
C ALA A 322 3.02 -1.34 -8.73
N TYR A 323 3.89 -2.18 -9.30
CA TYR A 323 3.84 -2.55 -10.72
C TYR A 323 3.29 -3.94 -11.02
N LEU A 324 3.22 -4.83 -10.03
CA LEU A 324 2.72 -6.19 -10.18
C LEU A 324 1.50 -6.43 -9.29
N VAL A 325 1.64 -6.19 -7.98
CA VAL A 325 0.61 -6.57 -6.99
C VAL A 325 -0.66 -5.73 -7.16
N ILE A 326 -0.56 -4.40 -7.10
CA ILE A 326 -1.74 -3.53 -7.21
C ILE A 326 -2.38 -3.63 -8.60
N PRO A 327 -1.63 -3.63 -9.73
CA PRO A 327 -2.20 -3.79 -11.06
C PRO A 327 -2.91 -5.14 -11.28
N ILE A 328 -2.33 -6.26 -10.83
CA ILE A 328 -2.99 -7.57 -10.92
C ILE A 328 -4.24 -7.61 -10.03
N PHE A 329 -4.16 -7.06 -8.82
CA PHE A 329 -5.31 -6.94 -7.94
C PHE A 329 -6.45 -6.15 -8.60
N ALA A 330 -6.14 -4.99 -9.18
CA ALA A 330 -7.14 -4.20 -9.90
C ALA A 330 -7.70 -4.94 -11.12
N LEU A 331 -6.85 -5.65 -11.87
CA LEU A 331 -7.31 -6.47 -13.00
C LEU A 331 -8.30 -7.53 -12.56
N ALA A 332 -8.09 -8.21 -11.44
CA ALA A 332 -8.98 -9.26 -10.95
C ALA A 332 -10.29 -8.71 -10.35
N ASN A 333 -10.24 -7.53 -9.71
CA ASN A 333 -11.33 -7.04 -8.85
C ASN A 333 -12.17 -5.92 -9.46
N ALA A 334 -11.64 -5.16 -10.43
CA ALA A 334 -12.32 -4.04 -11.06
C ALA A 334 -13.18 -4.43 -12.28
N GLY A 335 -13.08 -5.69 -12.72
CA GLY A 335 -13.88 -6.24 -13.81
C GLY A 335 -15.33 -6.47 -13.39
N ILE A 336 -16.10 -5.39 -13.32
CA ILE A 336 -17.50 -5.42 -12.88
C ILE A 336 -18.43 -5.49 -14.10
N PRO A 337 -19.34 -6.47 -14.17
CA PRO A 337 -20.33 -6.54 -15.23
C PRO A 337 -21.34 -5.38 -15.07
N ILE A 338 -21.47 -4.57 -16.11
CA ILE A 338 -22.40 -3.44 -16.18
C ILE A 338 -23.58 -3.87 -17.05
N ASP A 339 -24.69 -4.19 -16.39
CA ASP A 339 -25.97 -4.31 -17.07
C ASP A 339 -26.58 -2.92 -17.26
N PHE A 340 -26.43 -2.36 -18.47
CA PHE A 340 -26.98 -1.05 -18.84
C PHE A 340 -28.51 -0.99 -18.72
N ALA A 341 -29.23 -2.11 -18.85
CA ALA A 341 -30.69 -2.12 -18.74
C ALA A 341 -31.14 -1.89 -17.29
N ASN A 342 -30.39 -2.43 -16.33
CA ASN A 342 -30.70 -2.34 -14.90
C ASN A 342 -29.88 -1.26 -14.16
N PHE A 343 -29.05 -0.49 -14.86
CA PHE A 343 -28.15 0.49 -14.26
C PHE A 343 -28.88 1.50 -13.34
N GLY A 344 -30.07 1.96 -13.74
CA GLY A 344 -30.89 2.85 -12.92
C GLY A 344 -31.35 2.22 -11.60
N SER A 345 -31.56 0.91 -11.56
CA SER A 345 -31.89 0.19 -10.32
C SER A 345 -30.68 0.06 -9.40
N TYR A 346 -29.48 -0.13 -9.96
CA TYR A 346 -28.23 -0.22 -9.20
C TYR A 346 -27.91 1.11 -8.52
N LEU A 347 -28.07 2.24 -9.22
CA LEU A 347 -27.85 3.57 -8.66
C LEU A 347 -28.75 3.89 -7.47
N ASN A 348 -29.98 3.37 -7.46
CA ASN A 348 -30.94 3.61 -6.40
C ASN A 348 -30.84 2.56 -5.26
N HIS A 349 -29.96 1.58 -5.38
CA HIS A 349 -29.81 0.56 -4.36
C HIS A 349 -29.22 1.15 -3.07
N PRO A 350 -29.75 0.81 -1.88
CA PRO A 350 -29.27 1.37 -0.61
C PRO A 350 -27.76 1.18 -0.37
N ILE A 351 -27.20 0.02 -0.75
CA ILE A 351 -25.76 -0.25 -0.65
C ILE A 351 -24.96 0.73 -1.51
N THR A 352 -25.35 0.90 -2.78
CA THR A 352 -24.68 1.80 -3.73
C THR A 352 -24.75 3.25 -3.27
N LEU A 353 -25.93 3.71 -2.83
CA LEU A 353 -26.12 5.05 -2.27
C LEU A 353 -25.35 5.24 -0.95
N GLY A 354 -25.30 4.22 -0.10
CA GLY A 354 -24.52 4.20 1.14
C GLY A 354 -23.04 4.40 0.88
N VAL A 355 -22.48 3.65 -0.07
CA VAL A 355 -21.07 3.78 -0.47
C VAL A 355 -20.81 5.16 -1.07
N LEU A 356 -21.67 5.62 -1.99
CA LEU A 356 -21.56 6.95 -2.60
C LEU A 356 -21.58 8.07 -1.56
N ALA A 357 -22.55 8.05 -0.65
CA ALA A 357 -22.65 9.04 0.42
C ALA A 357 -21.42 8.99 1.35
N GLY A 358 -20.98 7.79 1.73
CA GLY A 358 -19.81 7.63 2.60
C GLY A 358 -18.52 8.16 1.98
N LEU A 359 -18.21 7.76 0.74
CA LEU A 359 -16.96 8.13 0.07
C LEU A 359 -16.97 9.57 -0.48
N VAL A 360 -18.08 10.03 -1.08
CA VAL A 360 -18.12 11.36 -1.74
C VAL A 360 -18.41 12.48 -0.74
N LEU A 361 -19.29 12.24 0.24
CA LEU A 361 -19.66 13.26 1.24
C LEU A 361 -18.99 13.00 2.58
N GLY A 362 -19.02 11.75 3.06
CA GLY A 362 -18.52 11.40 4.37
C GLY A 362 -17.02 11.66 4.53
N LYS A 363 -16.19 11.26 3.56
CA LYS A 363 -14.73 11.44 3.62
C LYS A 363 -14.31 12.90 3.72
N PRO A 364 -14.72 13.81 2.80
CA PRO A 364 -14.32 15.20 2.92
C PRO A 364 -14.86 15.87 4.17
N LEU A 365 -16.11 15.56 4.58
CA LEU A 365 -16.68 16.11 5.81
C LEU A 365 -15.97 15.60 7.07
N GLY A 366 -15.62 14.32 7.10
CA GLY A 366 -14.89 13.70 8.20
C GLY A 366 -13.48 14.24 8.33
N ILE A 367 -12.70 14.19 7.24
CA ILE A 367 -11.30 14.62 7.21
C ILE A 367 -11.21 16.12 7.50
N ALA A 368 -11.93 16.96 6.75
CA ALA A 368 -11.85 18.41 6.94
C ALA A 368 -12.51 18.86 8.25
N GLY A 369 -13.60 18.22 8.66
CA GLY A 369 -14.33 18.55 9.89
C GLY A 369 -13.52 18.25 11.15
N PHE A 370 -12.89 17.07 11.23
CA PHE A 370 -12.04 16.73 12.38
C PHE A 370 -10.74 17.55 12.38
N THR A 371 -10.15 17.79 11.20
CA THR A 371 -9.00 18.71 11.09
C THR A 371 -9.36 20.11 11.60
N TRP A 372 -10.50 20.67 11.18
CA TRP A 372 -10.99 21.97 11.65
C TRP A 372 -11.22 21.98 13.16
N LEU A 373 -11.81 20.92 13.72
CA LEU A 373 -12.07 20.82 15.15
C LEU A 373 -10.77 20.83 15.96
N VAL A 374 -9.79 20.02 15.56
CA VAL A 374 -8.48 19.93 16.24
C VAL A 374 -7.72 21.25 16.20
N VAL A 375 -7.73 21.94 15.04
CA VAL A 375 -7.10 23.24 14.87
C VAL A 375 -7.81 24.31 15.70
N LYS A 376 -9.15 24.29 15.73
CA LYS A 376 -9.96 25.25 16.50
C LYS A 376 -9.79 25.07 18.01
N LEU A 377 -9.60 23.85 18.48
CA LEU A 377 -9.30 23.55 19.88
C LEU A 377 -7.84 23.83 20.28
N GLY A 378 -6.98 24.18 19.33
CA GLY A 378 -5.56 24.47 19.57
C GLY A 378 -4.72 23.23 19.92
N TRP A 379 -5.20 22.03 19.56
CA TRP A 379 -4.50 20.77 19.86
C TRP A 379 -3.39 20.47 18.84
N ALA A 380 -3.56 20.91 17.60
CA ALA A 380 -2.53 20.83 16.56
C ALA A 380 -2.66 22.01 15.57
N ASP A 381 -1.57 22.29 14.87
CA ASP A 381 -1.49 23.36 13.87
C ASP A 381 -1.49 22.76 12.46
N LEU A 382 -2.08 23.48 11.49
CA LEU A 382 -1.98 23.08 10.08
C LEU A 382 -0.51 23.16 9.62
N PRO A 383 -0.03 22.20 8.80
CA PRO A 383 1.29 22.30 8.20
C PRO A 383 1.48 23.59 7.41
N VAL A 384 2.70 24.12 7.40
CA VAL A 384 3.03 25.38 6.74
C VAL A 384 2.63 25.33 5.27
N GLY A 385 1.92 26.36 4.79
CA GLY A 385 1.42 26.45 3.42
C GLY A 385 0.12 25.68 3.15
N LEU A 386 -0.48 25.03 4.16
CA LEU A 386 -1.77 24.38 4.04
C LEU A 386 -2.90 25.23 4.63
N ASN A 387 -4.06 25.16 3.98
CA ASN A 387 -5.31 25.73 4.45
C ASN A 387 -6.40 24.66 4.45
N LEU A 388 -7.55 24.91 5.08
CA LEU A 388 -8.65 23.94 5.13
C LEU A 388 -9.26 23.63 3.75
N LYS A 389 -9.11 24.50 2.75
CA LYS A 389 -9.56 24.21 1.38
C LYS A 389 -8.71 23.12 0.74
N HIS A 390 -7.40 23.11 1.00
CA HIS A 390 -6.51 22.02 0.61
C HIS A 390 -6.89 20.71 1.30
N ILE A 391 -7.18 20.76 2.60
CA ILE A 391 -7.61 19.58 3.36
C ILE A 391 -8.95 19.04 2.86
N PHE A 392 -9.90 19.90 2.50
CA PHE A 392 -11.16 19.48 1.89
C PHE A 392 -10.94 18.80 0.53
N GLY A 393 -10.04 19.34 -0.30
CA GLY A 393 -9.65 18.71 -1.57
C GLY A 393 -8.96 17.36 -1.39
N VAL A 394 -8.08 17.25 -0.39
CA VAL A 394 -7.50 15.96 0.03
C VAL A 394 -8.57 15.01 0.54
N GLY A 395 -9.57 15.51 1.28
CA GLY A 395 -10.69 14.70 1.74
C GLY A 395 -11.54 14.14 0.60
N LEU A 396 -11.70 14.89 -0.50
CA LEU A 396 -12.31 14.39 -1.73
C LEU A 396 -11.43 13.32 -2.40
N LEU A 397 -10.13 13.56 -2.53
CA LEU A 397 -9.21 12.52 -3.05
C LEU A 397 -9.17 11.28 -2.13
N GLY A 398 -9.36 11.47 -0.82
CA GLY A 398 -9.52 10.39 0.16
C GLY A 398 -10.81 9.57 -0.03
N GLY A 399 -11.78 10.10 -0.78
CA GLY A 399 -12.96 9.38 -1.24
C GLY A 399 -12.70 8.40 -2.38
N ILE A 400 -11.49 8.36 -2.93
CA ILE A 400 -11.10 7.35 -3.92
C ILE A 400 -10.81 6.04 -3.17
N GLY A 401 -11.85 5.26 -2.88
CA GLY A 401 -11.70 3.99 -2.16
C GLY A 401 -11.18 2.84 -3.02
N PHE A 402 -11.50 2.86 -4.32
CA PHE A 402 -11.16 1.88 -5.37
C PHE A 402 -10.68 0.50 -4.86
N THR A 403 -9.37 0.17 -4.92
CA THR A 403 -8.89 -1.19 -4.62
C THR A 403 -9.20 -1.62 -3.19
N MET A 404 -8.95 -0.74 -2.22
CA MET A 404 -9.12 -1.03 -0.80
C MET A 404 -10.60 -1.15 -0.40
N SER A 405 -11.47 -0.30 -0.94
CA SER A 405 -12.92 -0.45 -0.72
C SER A 405 -13.47 -1.71 -1.40
N ILE A 406 -12.96 -2.09 -2.59
CA ILE A 406 -13.37 -3.33 -3.25
C ILE A 406 -12.95 -4.53 -2.41
N PHE A 407 -11.73 -4.53 -1.88
CA PHE A 407 -11.25 -5.57 -0.97
C PHE A 407 -12.16 -5.72 0.26
N ILE A 408 -12.54 -4.62 0.90
CA ILE A 408 -13.47 -4.65 2.05
C ILE A 408 -14.86 -5.15 1.63
N ALA A 409 -15.32 -4.78 0.42
CA ALA A 409 -16.61 -5.26 -0.08
C ALA A 409 -16.61 -6.79 -0.30
N ASP A 410 -15.53 -7.35 -0.85
CA ASP A 410 -15.37 -8.80 -1.02
C ASP A 410 -15.41 -9.54 0.32
N LEU A 411 -14.85 -8.94 1.38
CA LEU A 411 -14.92 -9.49 2.74
C LEU A 411 -16.32 -9.29 3.39
N ALA A 412 -16.99 -8.18 3.10
CA ALA A 412 -18.28 -7.86 3.71
C ALA A 412 -19.44 -8.70 3.13
N PHE A 413 -19.35 -9.05 1.86
CA PHE A 413 -20.43 -9.70 1.10
C PHE A 413 -20.05 -11.09 0.60
N VAL A 414 -19.28 -11.84 1.39
CA VAL A 414 -18.96 -13.25 1.11
C VAL A 414 -20.27 -14.04 0.91
N GLY A 415 -20.38 -14.71 -0.24
CA GLY A 415 -21.57 -15.48 -0.62
C GLY A 415 -22.79 -14.64 -1.07
N LEU A 416 -22.68 -13.31 -1.09
CA LEU A 416 -23.76 -12.37 -1.45
C LEU A 416 -23.41 -11.62 -2.74
N ALA A 417 -23.39 -12.34 -3.86
CA ALA A 417 -22.92 -11.81 -5.15
C ALA A 417 -23.66 -10.54 -5.61
N GLN A 418 -24.97 -10.44 -5.36
CA GLN A 418 -25.75 -9.25 -5.71
C GLN A 418 -25.34 -8.03 -4.90
N ASP A 419 -25.21 -8.16 -3.57
CA ASP A 419 -24.82 -7.05 -2.69
C ASP A 419 -23.39 -6.58 -3.00
N LEU A 420 -22.50 -7.54 -3.29
CA LEU A 420 -21.14 -7.26 -3.73
C LEU A 420 -21.12 -6.45 -5.04
N LEU A 421 -21.94 -6.82 -6.02
CA LEU A 421 -22.06 -6.08 -7.28
C LEU A 421 -22.52 -4.63 -7.05
N MET A 422 -23.53 -4.43 -6.18
CA MET A 422 -24.02 -3.09 -5.82
C MET A 422 -22.95 -2.25 -5.13
N ALA A 423 -22.18 -2.86 -4.22
CA ALA A 423 -21.07 -2.22 -3.54
C ALA A 423 -19.97 -1.82 -4.51
N LYS A 424 -19.48 -2.75 -5.35
CA LYS A 424 -18.45 -2.51 -6.35
C LYS A 424 -18.85 -1.38 -7.32
N THR A 425 -20.11 -1.38 -7.76
CA THR A 425 -20.68 -0.29 -8.59
C THR A 425 -20.63 1.06 -7.87
N GLY A 426 -21.06 1.08 -6.60
CA GLY A 426 -21.00 2.29 -5.77
C GLY A 426 -19.59 2.81 -5.57
N ILE A 427 -18.62 1.92 -5.33
CA ILE A 427 -17.21 2.26 -5.15
C ILE A 427 -16.63 2.90 -6.41
N LEU A 428 -16.89 2.33 -7.59
CA LEU A 428 -16.40 2.87 -8.86
C LEU A 428 -16.94 4.28 -9.14
N LEU A 429 -18.25 4.45 -8.97
CA LEU A 429 -18.91 5.73 -9.19
C LEU A 429 -18.42 6.77 -8.18
N ALA A 430 -18.34 6.41 -6.90
CA ALA A 430 -17.84 7.27 -5.85
C ALA A 430 -16.39 7.69 -6.11
N SER A 431 -15.52 6.72 -6.44
CA SER A 431 -14.10 6.97 -6.73
C SER A 431 -13.93 7.91 -7.93
N THR A 432 -14.76 7.76 -8.96
CA THR A 432 -14.75 8.65 -10.13
C THR A 432 -15.17 10.07 -9.75
N ILE A 433 -16.31 10.22 -9.06
CA ILE A 433 -16.84 11.51 -8.63
C ILE A 433 -15.87 12.22 -7.66
N ALA A 434 -15.38 11.49 -6.66
CA ALA A 434 -14.48 11.99 -5.64
C ALA A 434 -13.10 12.35 -6.24
N GLY A 435 -12.58 11.53 -7.16
CA GLY A 435 -11.33 11.79 -7.86
C GLY A 435 -11.37 13.03 -8.74
N PHE A 436 -12.38 13.15 -9.62
CA PHE A 436 -12.56 14.36 -10.43
C PHE A 436 -12.87 15.59 -9.55
N GLY A 437 -13.75 15.43 -8.56
CA GLY A 437 -14.11 16.49 -7.63
C GLY A 437 -12.90 17.03 -6.87
N GLY A 438 -12.09 16.14 -6.30
CA GLY A 438 -10.86 16.51 -5.59
C GLY A 438 -9.82 17.13 -6.50
N PHE A 439 -9.63 16.57 -7.71
CA PHE A 439 -8.70 17.10 -8.71
C PHE A 439 -9.05 18.53 -9.13
N PHE A 440 -10.31 18.77 -9.53
CA PHE A 440 -10.76 20.10 -9.94
C PHE A 440 -10.76 21.08 -8.76
N TRP A 441 -11.23 20.64 -7.58
CA TRP A 441 -11.22 21.48 -6.38
C TRP A 441 -9.81 21.98 -6.05
N LEU A 442 -8.84 21.07 -5.98
CA LEU A 442 -7.45 21.43 -5.71
C LEU A 442 -6.89 22.31 -6.84
N MET A 443 -7.20 22.01 -8.11
CA MET A 443 -6.78 22.85 -9.23
C MET A 443 -7.22 24.32 -9.09
N PHE A 444 -8.44 24.56 -8.57
CA PHE A 444 -8.95 25.91 -8.36
C PHE A 444 -8.35 26.59 -7.13
N TYR A 445 -8.15 25.86 -6.03
CA TYR A 445 -7.76 26.44 -4.73
C TYR A 445 -6.25 26.41 -4.43
N THR A 446 -5.45 25.77 -5.28
CA THR A 446 -3.97 25.83 -5.23
C THR A 446 -3.38 26.84 -6.22
N ARG A 447 -4.22 27.65 -6.87
CA ARG A 447 -3.76 28.87 -7.55
C ARG A 447 -3.43 29.93 -6.50
N ASP A 448 -2.13 30.09 -6.22
CA ASP A 448 -1.40 31.35 -6.13
C ASP A 448 0.11 31.08 -6.00
#